data_AF-A0A937PN10-F1
#
_entry.id   AF-A0A937PN10-F1
#
_cell.length_a   1.000
_cell.length_b   1.000
_cell.length_c   1.000
_cell.angle_alpha   90.00
_cell.angle_beta   90.00
_cell.angle_gamma   90.00
#
_symmetry.space_group_name_H-M   'P 1'
#
loop_
_entity.id
_entity.type
_entity.pdbx_description
1 polymer ?
#
loop_
_entity_poly.entity_id
_entity_poly.type
_entity_poly.pdbx_seq_one_letter_code
_entity_poly.pdbx_strand_id
1 'polypeptide(L)'
;MSIEPVGGKHGLRAFIEGRLSSHGANAPQYVAFRDRDFDVEPPDEVKLIPLAGKPIFLTHRACIESYLLDVGLMRTYWTANAGSPGWRHGQPPKTDEIDGLLTTAAKEISPYQAVRWALASIKPGPRWPEVRTTWTDGSGDLPTSLDYESCLGEAEGLVGSSRANTDGVTVELLKERATAYKVRFEIDAFWGERRYLVWFHGKDLLRSMQRKLPISLKHFCEWATGNVDWKDHEDLVELAGKVN
;
A
#
# COMPACT_ATOMS: atom_id res chain seq x y z
N MET A 1 -10.68 -24.81 -7.94
CA MET A 1 -10.07 -23.46 -7.92
C MET A 1 -8.56 -23.62 -7.79
N SER A 2 -7.77 -22.96 -8.65
CA SER A 2 -6.31 -22.88 -8.49
C SER A 2 -5.93 -21.42 -8.23
N ILE A 3 -4.97 -21.18 -7.34
CA ILE A 3 -4.41 -19.85 -7.08
C ILE A 3 -3.00 -19.83 -7.66
N GLU A 4 -2.70 -18.80 -8.44
CA GLU A 4 -1.50 -18.77 -9.27
C GLU A 4 -0.79 -17.42 -9.08
N PRO A 5 0.45 -17.40 -8.57
CA PRO A 5 1.20 -16.15 -8.44
C PRO A 5 1.63 -15.66 -9.82
N VAL A 6 1.32 -14.41 -10.12
CA VAL A 6 1.64 -13.76 -11.42
C VAL A 6 2.93 -12.92 -11.36
N GLY A 7 3.61 -12.91 -10.21
CA GLY A 7 4.80 -12.11 -9.93
C GLY A 7 4.47 -10.64 -9.64
N GLY A 8 4.03 -9.88 -10.64
CA GLY A 8 3.81 -8.44 -10.48
C GLY A 8 2.89 -7.81 -11.53
N LYS A 9 2.48 -6.56 -11.28
CA LYS A 9 1.48 -5.86 -12.09
C LYS A 9 1.83 -5.75 -13.58
N HIS A 10 3.11 -5.60 -13.90
CA HIS A 10 3.58 -5.51 -15.28
C HIS A 10 3.58 -6.85 -16.02
N GLY A 11 3.68 -7.97 -15.28
CA GLY A 11 3.63 -9.32 -15.83
C GLY A 11 2.22 -9.89 -15.94
N LEU A 12 1.26 -9.37 -15.17
CA LEU A 12 -0.11 -9.90 -15.09
C LEU A 12 -0.77 -10.07 -16.47
N ARG A 13 -0.63 -9.07 -17.35
CA ARG A 13 -1.21 -9.15 -18.70
C ARG A 13 -0.61 -10.30 -19.52
N ALA A 14 0.72 -10.36 -19.58
CA ALA A 14 1.42 -11.40 -20.33
C ALA A 14 1.15 -12.79 -19.75
N PHE A 15 1.05 -12.90 -18.43
CA PHE A 15 0.68 -14.13 -17.74
C PHE A 15 -0.74 -14.61 -18.14
N ILE A 16 -1.73 -13.71 -18.08
CA ILE A 16 -3.11 -14.03 -18.47
C ILE A 16 -3.14 -14.46 -19.95
N GLU A 17 -2.57 -13.64 -20.84
CA GLU A 17 -2.55 -13.93 -22.28
C GLU A 17 -1.87 -15.27 -22.57
N GLY A 18 -0.69 -15.52 -21.98
CA GLY A 18 0.04 -16.78 -22.14
C GLY A 18 -0.75 -17.99 -21.63
N ARG A 19 -1.35 -17.89 -20.44
CA ARG A 19 -2.10 -19.00 -19.84
C ARG A 19 -3.38 -19.32 -20.60
N LEU A 20 -4.13 -18.30 -21.00
CA LEU A 20 -5.39 -18.48 -21.71
C LEU A 20 -5.21 -18.79 -23.20
N SER A 21 -4.06 -18.45 -23.80
CA SER A 21 -3.80 -18.66 -25.24
C SER A 21 -4.01 -20.10 -25.70
N SER A 22 -3.66 -21.08 -24.86
CA SER A 22 -3.77 -22.51 -25.17
C SER A 22 -5.20 -23.05 -25.11
N HIS A 23 -6.14 -22.28 -24.56
CA HIS A 23 -7.50 -22.74 -24.32
C HIS A 23 -8.53 -22.24 -25.35
N GLY A 24 -8.18 -21.23 -26.16
CA GLY A 24 -9.06 -20.69 -27.19
C GLY A 24 -10.44 -20.32 -26.64
N ALA A 25 -11.51 -20.85 -27.26
CA ALA A 25 -12.89 -20.63 -26.82
C ALA A 25 -13.23 -21.29 -25.47
N ASN A 26 -12.41 -22.24 -24.99
CA ASN A 26 -12.60 -22.96 -23.73
C ASN A 26 -11.75 -22.37 -22.59
N ALA A 27 -11.37 -21.09 -22.70
CA ALA A 27 -10.60 -20.40 -21.67
C ALA A 27 -11.31 -20.47 -20.30
N PRO A 28 -10.62 -20.88 -19.22
CA PRO A 28 -11.22 -20.88 -17.90
C PRO A 28 -11.58 -19.45 -17.50
N GLN A 29 -12.70 -19.31 -16.79
CA GLN A 29 -13.00 -18.07 -16.09
C GLN A 29 -11.92 -17.81 -15.05
N TYR A 30 -11.58 -16.54 -14.86
CA TYR A 30 -10.58 -16.14 -13.90
C TYR A 30 -10.94 -14.80 -13.27
N VAL A 31 -10.45 -14.60 -12.06
CA VAL A 31 -10.41 -13.33 -11.36
C VAL A 31 -8.96 -13.05 -11.03
N ALA A 32 -8.51 -11.83 -11.31
CA ALA A 32 -7.20 -11.35 -10.88
C ALA A 32 -7.38 -10.33 -9.76
N PHE A 33 -6.51 -10.41 -8.76
CA PHE A 33 -6.49 -9.51 -7.61
C PHE A 33 -5.06 -9.01 -7.39
N ARG A 34 -4.92 -7.71 -7.07
CA ARG A 34 -3.62 -7.13 -6.73
C ARG A 34 -3.77 -5.87 -5.88
N ASP A 35 -2.64 -5.42 -5.35
CA ASP A 35 -2.52 -4.12 -4.69
C ASP A 35 -2.99 -2.96 -5.58
N ARG A 36 -3.68 -2.01 -4.95
CA ARG A 36 -4.07 -0.71 -5.53
C ARG A 36 -2.88 0.19 -5.79
N ASP A 37 -1.79 0.03 -5.03
CA ASP A 37 -0.66 0.94 -4.98
C ASP A 37 -1.14 2.41 -4.90
N PHE A 38 -0.67 3.23 -5.83
CA PHE A 38 -1.08 4.61 -6.05
C PHE A 38 -1.86 4.76 -7.37
N ASP A 39 -2.45 3.67 -7.89
CA ASP A 39 -3.02 3.67 -9.23
C ASP A 39 -4.38 4.40 -9.30
N VAL A 40 -5.13 4.44 -8.20
CA VAL A 40 -6.41 5.14 -8.05
C VAL A 40 -6.64 5.49 -6.59
N GLU A 41 -7.28 6.63 -6.31
CA GLU A 41 -7.72 6.97 -4.94
C GLU A 41 -8.73 5.93 -4.41
N PRO A 42 -8.74 5.66 -3.09
CA PRO A 42 -9.68 4.72 -2.54
C PRO A 42 -11.08 5.35 -2.52
N PRO A 43 -12.15 4.61 -2.84
CA PRO A 43 -13.51 5.08 -2.61
C PRO A 43 -13.77 5.25 -1.10
N ASP A 44 -14.81 6.01 -0.74
CA ASP A 44 -15.18 6.17 0.67
C ASP A 44 -15.72 4.86 1.27
N GLU A 45 -16.43 4.07 0.46
CA GLU A 45 -16.93 2.74 0.79
C GLU A 45 -15.81 1.69 0.74
N VAL A 46 -15.78 0.77 1.70
CA VAL A 46 -14.84 -0.36 1.71
C VAL A 46 -15.31 -1.40 0.70
N LYS A 47 -14.64 -1.45 -0.45
CA LYS A 47 -14.94 -2.40 -1.53
C LYS A 47 -13.75 -2.63 -2.44
N LEU A 48 -13.79 -3.74 -3.18
CA LEU A 48 -12.88 -3.96 -4.29
C LEU A 48 -13.07 -2.91 -5.37
N ILE A 49 -11.96 -2.49 -5.98
CA ILE A 49 -12.00 -1.50 -7.06
C ILE A 49 -11.86 -2.24 -8.39
N PRO A 50 -12.91 -2.30 -9.24
CA PRO A 50 -12.83 -2.96 -10.53
C PRO A 50 -12.00 -2.14 -11.52
N LEU A 51 -11.10 -2.80 -12.24
CA LEU A 51 -10.40 -2.17 -13.35
C LEU A 51 -11.24 -2.32 -14.63
N ALA A 52 -11.67 -1.18 -15.19
CA ALA A 52 -12.67 -1.13 -16.26
C ALA A 52 -12.40 -2.14 -17.40
N GLY A 53 -13.43 -2.93 -17.72
CA GLY A 53 -13.42 -3.89 -18.83
C GLY A 53 -12.55 -5.13 -18.62
N LYS A 54 -12.09 -5.41 -17.38
CA LYS A 54 -11.25 -6.59 -17.07
C LYS A 54 -11.72 -7.26 -15.78
N PRO A 55 -11.58 -8.59 -15.64
CA PRO A 55 -11.82 -9.29 -14.38
C PRO A 55 -10.61 -9.11 -13.44
N ILE A 56 -10.18 -7.86 -13.23
CA ILE A 56 -9.08 -7.48 -12.37
C ILE A 56 -9.64 -6.53 -11.30
N PHE A 57 -9.42 -6.88 -10.04
CA PHE A 57 -9.84 -6.11 -8.88
C PHE A 57 -8.62 -5.63 -8.09
N LEU A 58 -8.68 -4.39 -7.62
CA LEU A 58 -7.68 -3.82 -6.72
C LEU A 58 -8.18 -3.88 -5.27
N THR A 59 -7.25 -4.04 -4.33
CA THR A 59 -7.49 -3.89 -2.89
C THR A 59 -8.13 -2.53 -2.57
N HIS A 60 -8.94 -2.45 -1.52
CA HIS A 60 -9.37 -1.15 -1.00
C HIS A 60 -8.19 -0.39 -0.39
N ARG A 61 -7.35 -1.08 0.39
CA ARG A 61 -6.10 -0.52 0.94
C ARG A 61 -5.05 -0.34 -0.15
N ALA A 62 -4.08 0.54 0.06
CA ALA A 62 -3.01 0.77 -0.93
C ALA A 62 -2.22 -0.51 -1.23
N CYS A 63 -1.95 -1.34 -0.22
CA CYS A 63 -1.34 -2.66 -0.41
C CYS A 63 -1.81 -3.68 0.64
N ILE A 64 -1.62 -4.96 0.36
CA ILE A 64 -2.02 -6.07 1.24
C ILE A 64 -1.30 -6.06 2.60
N GLU A 65 -0.09 -5.51 2.70
CA GLU A 65 0.60 -5.43 4.00
C GLU A 65 -0.15 -4.56 4.99
N SER A 66 -0.99 -3.62 4.52
CA SER A 66 -1.80 -2.79 5.40
C SER A 66 -2.85 -3.59 6.19
N TYR A 67 -3.27 -4.79 5.75
CA TYR A 67 -4.15 -5.66 6.55
C TYR A 67 -3.41 -6.30 7.74
N LEU A 68 -2.08 -6.43 7.66
CA LEU A 68 -1.27 -6.99 8.75
C LEU A 68 -1.02 -5.98 9.87
N LEU A 69 -1.21 -4.68 9.60
CA LEU A 69 -1.09 -3.60 10.59
C LEU A 69 -2.33 -3.51 11.49
N ASP A 70 -2.62 -4.62 12.18
CA ASP A 70 -3.70 -4.74 13.15
C ASP A 70 -3.16 -4.88 14.58
N VAL A 71 -3.74 -4.11 15.51
CA VAL A 71 -3.27 -4.07 16.90
C VAL A 71 -3.51 -5.40 17.61
N GLY A 72 -4.65 -6.05 17.37
CA GLY A 72 -4.97 -7.36 17.94
C GLY A 72 -4.01 -8.43 17.44
N LEU A 73 -3.72 -8.43 16.14
CA LEU A 73 -2.78 -9.35 15.50
C LEU A 73 -1.36 -9.17 16.03
N MET A 74 -0.88 -7.93 16.19
CA MET A 74 0.43 -7.63 16.78
C MET A 74 0.54 -8.11 18.24
N ARG A 75 -0.51 -7.92 19.04
CA ARG A 75 -0.53 -8.42 20.43
C ARG A 75 -0.54 -9.94 20.47
N THR A 76 -1.33 -10.57 19.59
CA THR A 76 -1.42 -12.03 19.49
C THR A 76 -0.07 -12.63 19.10
N TYR A 77 0.63 -12.03 18.13
CA TYR A 77 2.00 -12.43 17.77
C TYR A 77 2.93 -12.40 18.97
N TRP A 78 2.87 -11.35 19.78
CA TRP A 78 3.69 -11.17 20.97
C TRP A 78 3.45 -12.28 22.00
N THR A 79 2.17 -12.58 22.27
CA THR A 79 1.79 -13.65 23.20
C THR A 79 2.19 -15.02 22.66
N ALA A 80 1.97 -15.29 21.37
CA ALA A 80 2.32 -16.55 20.74
C ALA A 80 3.82 -16.83 20.78
N ASN A 81 4.66 -15.79 20.73
CA ASN A 81 6.11 -15.92 20.75
C ASN A 81 6.76 -15.76 22.12
N ALA A 82 5.98 -15.46 23.17
CA ALA A 82 6.52 -15.18 24.51
C ALA A 82 7.34 -16.35 25.11
N GLY A 83 7.02 -17.59 24.72
CA GLY A 83 7.74 -18.81 25.12
C GLY A 83 8.82 -19.28 24.13
N SER A 84 8.99 -18.61 23.00
CA SER A 84 9.93 -19.03 21.94
C SER A 84 11.39 -18.81 22.36
N PRO A 85 12.31 -19.72 21.98
CA PRO A 85 13.73 -19.52 22.23
C PRO A 85 14.22 -18.17 21.69
N GLY A 86 14.85 -17.37 22.54
CA GLY A 86 15.37 -16.05 22.16
C GLY A 86 14.40 -14.89 22.31
N TRP A 87 13.14 -15.12 22.72
CA TRP A 87 12.21 -14.04 23.03
C TRP A 87 12.66 -13.25 24.27
N ARG A 88 12.95 -11.96 24.09
CA ARG A 88 13.41 -11.05 25.18
C ARG A 88 12.58 -9.78 25.28
N HIS A 89 11.43 -9.72 24.61
CA HIS A 89 10.63 -8.50 24.50
C HIS A 89 9.60 -8.33 25.63
N GLY A 90 9.50 -9.29 26.56
CA GLY A 90 8.59 -9.23 27.70
C GLY A 90 7.12 -9.38 27.30
N GLN A 91 6.24 -8.78 28.10
CA GLN A 91 4.78 -8.77 27.86
C GLN A 91 4.41 -7.89 26.66
N PRO A 92 3.29 -8.18 25.96
CA PRO A 92 2.81 -7.31 24.90
C PRO A 92 2.53 -5.90 25.44
N PRO A 93 2.89 -4.85 24.68
CA PRO A 93 2.41 -3.49 24.96
C PRO A 93 0.88 -3.45 24.97
N LYS A 94 0.33 -2.42 25.62
CA LYS A 94 -1.13 -2.21 25.64
C LYS A 94 -1.64 -1.88 24.23
N THR A 95 -2.93 -2.12 23.99
CA THR A 95 -3.60 -1.77 22.73
C THR A 95 -3.35 -0.30 22.36
N ASP A 96 -3.57 0.62 23.29
CA ASP A 96 -3.43 2.06 23.04
C ASP A 96 -1.97 2.47 22.77
N GLU A 97 -1.01 1.73 23.32
CA GLU A 97 0.41 1.97 23.06
C GLU A 97 0.77 1.60 21.62
N ILE A 98 0.36 0.41 21.16
CA ILE A 98 0.61 -0.03 19.77
C ILE A 98 -0.13 0.88 18.78
N ASP A 99 -1.37 1.26 19.10
CA ASP A 99 -2.14 2.17 18.26
C ASP A 99 -1.51 3.57 18.19
N GLY A 100 -1.02 4.08 19.32
CA GLY A 100 -0.29 5.34 19.38
C GLY A 100 1.02 5.29 18.59
N LEU A 101 1.74 4.16 18.62
CA LEU A 101 2.95 3.95 17.82
C LEU A 101 2.63 3.92 16.33
N LEU A 102 1.57 3.21 15.92
CA LEU A 102 1.10 3.12 14.54
C LEU A 102 0.68 4.49 13.99
N THR A 103 -0.09 5.23 14.77
CA THR A 103 -0.52 6.58 14.41
C THR A 103 0.67 7.53 14.30
N THR A 104 1.63 7.45 15.23
CA THR A 104 2.88 8.23 15.17
C THR A 104 3.70 7.87 13.92
N ALA A 105 3.87 6.58 13.63
CA ALA A 105 4.59 6.11 12.45
C ALA A 105 3.95 6.60 11.14
N ALA A 106 2.62 6.61 11.07
CA ALA A 106 1.87 7.14 9.95
C ALA A 106 2.05 8.66 9.81
N LYS A 107 1.96 9.42 10.91
CA LYS A 107 2.20 10.88 10.91
C LYS A 107 3.59 11.24 10.42
N GLU A 108 4.62 10.50 10.82
CA GLU A 108 6.00 10.74 10.38
C GLU A 108 6.18 10.58 8.87
N ILE A 109 5.47 9.64 8.24
CA ILE A 109 5.58 9.42 6.79
C ILE A 109 4.55 10.19 5.97
N SER A 110 3.61 10.89 6.60
CA SER A 110 2.50 11.56 5.89
C SER A 110 2.99 12.55 4.81
N PRO A 111 4.08 13.33 4.99
CA PRO A 111 4.57 14.19 3.93
C PRO A 111 5.08 13.40 2.72
N TYR A 112 5.82 12.32 2.97
CA TYR A 112 6.29 11.42 1.92
C TYR A 112 5.10 10.81 1.16
N GLN A 113 4.08 10.31 1.86
CA GLN A 113 2.88 9.75 1.23
C GLN A 113 2.12 10.78 0.39
N ALA A 114 2.00 12.02 0.86
CA ALA A 114 1.34 13.10 0.11
C ALA A 114 2.04 13.37 -1.23
N VAL A 115 3.38 13.42 -1.21
CA VAL A 115 4.18 13.63 -2.42
C VAL A 115 4.09 12.42 -3.37
N ARG A 116 4.09 11.19 -2.87
CA ARG A 116 3.91 9.98 -3.70
C ARG A 116 2.54 9.95 -4.39
N TRP A 117 1.48 10.30 -3.67
CA TRP A 117 0.14 10.45 -4.24
C TRP A 117 0.09 11.55 -5.29
N ALA A 118 0.76 12.68 -5.05
CA ALA A 118 0.88 13.75 -6.03
C ALA A 118 1.56 13.27 -7.32
N LEU A 119 2.73 12.63 -7.21
CA LEU A 119 3.46 12.05 -8.34
C LEU A 119 2.62 11.03 -9.12
N ALA A 120 1.76 10.27 -8.45
CA ALA A 120 0.85 9.34 -9.11
C ALA A 120 -0.29 10.05 -9.84
N SER A 121 -0.88 11.07 -9.21
CA SER A 121 -2.03 11.81 -9.72
C SER A 121 -1.74 12.66 -10.96
N ILE A 122 -0.49 13.12 -11.13
CA ILE A 122 -0.08 13.93 -12.30
C ILE A 122 0.22 13.07 -13.53
N LYS A 123 0.14 11.73 -13.42
CA LYS A 123 0.40 10.86 -14.56
C LYS A 123 -0.79 10.90 -15.54
N PRO A 124 -0.56 11.14 -16.83
CA PRO A 124 -1.61 11.17 -17.85
C PRO A 124 -2.15 9.77 -18.19
N GLY A 125 -1.58 8.69 -17.63
CA GLY A 125 -2.14 7.36 -17.76
C GLY A 125 -1.21 6.21 -17.33
N PRO A 126 -1.72 4.97 -17.38
CA PRO A 126 -1.02 3.77 -16.89
C PRO A 126 0.22 3.36 -17.71
N ARG A 127 0.47 4.00 -18.86
CA ARG A 127 1.61 3.76 -19.75
C ARG A 127 2.73 4.80 -19.61
N TRP A 128 2.75 5.56 -18.52
CA TRP A 128 3.77 6.58 -18.32
C TRP A 128 4.80 6.14 -17.26
N PRO A 129 5.81 5.34 -17.66
CA PRO A 129 6.79 4.76 -16.74
C PRO A 129 7.87 5.76 -16.30
N GLU A 130 7.94 6.95 -16.89
CA GLU A 130 9.05 7.89 -16.67
C GLU A 130 8.97 8.56 -15.30
N VAL A 131 7.78 8.97 -14.87
CA VAL A 131 7.60 9.54 -13.53
C VAL A 131 7.40 8.41 -12.53
N ARG A 132 8.44 8.08 -11.77
CA ARG A 132 8.33 7.15 -10.66
C ARG A 132 7.53 7.77 -9.52
N THR A 133 6.85 6.95 -8.72
CA THR A 133 6.22 7.38 -7.46
C THR A 133 7.16 7.22 -6.26
N THR A 134 8.44 6.94 -6.50
CA THR A 134 9.49 6.84 -5.48
C THR A 134 10.83 7.20 -6.10
N TRP A 135 11.71 7.80 -5.30
CA TRP A 135 13.11 8.10 -5.62
C TRP A 135 14.08 7.24 -4.79
N THR A 136 13.56 6.32 -3.96
CA THR A 136 14.37 5.34 -3.25
C THR A 136 14.56 4.08 -4.10
N ASP A 137 15.67 3.37 -3.88
CA ASP A 137 16.07 2.20 -4.69
C ASP A 137 15.20 0.94 -4.46
N GLY A 138 14.19 1.01 -3.58
CA GLY A 138 13.33 -0.12 -3.22
C GLY A 138 11.92 0.28 -2.79
N SER A 139 10.94 -0.59 -3.07
CA SER A 139 9.58 -0.48 -2.50
C SER A 139 9.65 -0.76 -1.01
N GLY A 140 9.13 0.16 -0.18
CA GLY A 140 9.24 0.05 1.27
C GLY A 140 10.61 0.43 1.80
N ASP A 141 11.37 1.28 1.12
CA ASP A 141 12.49 2.00 1.71
C ASP A 141 12.12 3.47 1.86
N LEU A 142 12.19 3.97 3.09
CA LEU A 142 11.89 5.36 3.40
C LEU A 142 13.09 6.24 3.02
N PRO A 143 12.85 7.46 2.50
CA PRO A 143 13.92 8.41 2.24
C PRO A 143 14.63 8.81 3.54
N THR A 144 15.86 9.34 3.39
CA THR A 144 16.66 9.82 4.51
C THR A 144 15.97 10.95 5.27
N SER A 145 15.27 11.83 4.56
CA SER A 145 14.38 12.83 5.16
C SER A 145 12.93 12.56 4.81
N LEU A 146 12.05 12.70 5.81
CA LEU A 146 10.59 12.63 5.68
C LEU A 146 9.93 13.99 5.77
N ASP A 147 10.71 15.08 5.84
CA ASP A 147 10.14 16.42 5.81
C ASP A 147 9.52 16.73 4.44
N TYR A 148 8.47 17.56 4.44
CA TYR A 148 7.67 17.82 3.24
C TYR A 148 8.48 18.48 2.12
N GLU A 149 9.32 19.47 2.44
CA GLU A 149 10.07 20.24 1.45
C GLU A 149 11.17 19.39 0.80
N SER A 150 11.88 18.57 1.57
CA SER A 150 12.85 17.61 1.05
C SER A 150 12.18 16.56 0.16
N CYS A 151 11.04 15.99 0.60
CA CYS A 151 10.30 15.04 -0.23
C CYS A 151 9.82 15.66 -1.54
N LEU A 152 9.32 16.90 -1.48
CA LEU A 152 8.88 17.65 -2.65
C LEU A 152 10.05 17.95 -3.59
N GLY A 153 11.21 18.39 -3.08
CA GLY A 153 12.40 18.65 -3.89
C GLY A 153 12.90 17.41 -4.65
N GLU A 154 12.89 16.24 -4.01
CA GLU A 154 13.21 14.97 -4.69
C GLU A 154 12.21 14.65 -5.81
N ALA A 155 10.92 14.86 -5.54
CA ALA A 155 9.86 14.65 -6.52
C ALA A 155 9.93 15.66 -7.69
N GLU A 156 10.33 16.91 -7.45
CA GLU A 156 10.64 17.88 -8.49
C GLU A 156 11.78 17.40 -9.38
N GLY A 157 12.82 16.78 -8.81
CA GLY A 157 13.90 16.15 -9.57
C GLY A 157 13.40 15.04 -10.50
N LEU A 158 12.44 14.23 -10.07
CA LEU A 158 11.81 13.19 -10.90
C LEU A 158 11.02 13.80 -12.07
N VAL A 159 10.20 14.83 -11.81
CA VAL A 159 9.42 15.51 -12.87
C VAL A 159 10.32 16.29 -13.82
N GLY A 160 11.37 16.93 -13.31
CA GLY A 160 12.33 17.71 -14.10
C GLY A 160 13.21 16.85 -15.01
N SER A 161 13.49 15.60 -14.61
CA SER A 161 14.27 14.63 -15.38
C SER A 161 13.44 13.83 -16.38
N SER A 162 12.11 13.69 -16.17
CA SER A 162 11.19 12.98 -17.06
C SER A 162 10.82 13.76 -18.33
N ARG A 163 11.77 14.46 -18.96
CA ARG A 163 11.52 15.29 -20.15
C ARG A 163 11.09 14.47 -21.38
N ALA A 164 9.81 14.15 -21.44
CA ALA A 164 9.01 14.31 -22.63
C ALA A 164 8.06 15.50 -22.40
N ASN A 165 8.07 16.48 -23.30
CA ASN A 165 7.06 17.55 -23.40
C ASN A 165 5.67 16.91 -23.60
N THR A 166 5.04 16.44 -22.54
CA THR A 166 3.64 16.06 -22.54
C THR A 166 2.85 17.19 -21.90
N ASP A 167 1.92 17.76 -22.67
CA ASP A 167 1.05 18.84 -22.22
C ASP A 167 0.34 18.47 -20.92
N GLY A 168 0.80 19.07 -19.81
CA GLY A 168 0.09 19.04 -18.53
C GLY A 168 0.87 18.56 -17.30
N VAL A 169 2.06 17.99 -17.43
CA VAL A 169 2.84 17.54 -16.26
C VAL A 169 3.94 18.52 -15.94
N THR A 170 3.73 19.33 -14.91
CA THR A 170 4.65 20.37 -14.48
C THR A 170 4.97 20.28 -12.99
N VAL A 171 6.05 20.95 -12.58
CA VAL A 171 6.40 21.10 -11.16
C VAL A 171 5.29 21.84 -10.40
N GLU A 172 4.65 22.82 -11.03
CA GLU A 172 3.53 23.57 -10.45
C GLU A 172 2.33 22.65 -10.19
N LEU A 173 1.98 21.78 -11.14
CA LEU A 173 0.91 20.79 -10.94
C LEU A 173 1.28 19.79 -9.83
N LEU A 174 2.55 19.33 -9.77
CA LEU A 174 3.03 18.49 -8.67
C LEU A 174 2.83 19.18 -7.31
N LYS A 175 3.23 20.46 -7.20
CA LYS A 175 3.09 21.26 -5.96
C LYS A 175 1.63 21.43 -5.54
N GLU A 176 0.76 21.74 -6.50
CA GLU A 176 -0.68 21.84 -6.27
C GLU A 176 -1.24 20.54 -5.71
N ARG A 177 -0.95 19.40 -6.37
CA ARG A 177 -1.42 18.09 -5.94
C ARG A 177 -0.84 17.65 -4.60
N ALA A 178 0.45 17.87 -4.37
CA ALA A 178 1.11 17.54 -3.10
C ALA A 178 0.49 18.32 -1.94
N THR A 179 0.21 19.60 -2.15
CA THR A 179 -0.46 20.45 -1.16
C THR A 179 -1.88 19.95 -0.86
N ALA A 180 -2.64 19.57 -1.90
CA ALA A 180 -3.99 19.02 -1.73
C ALA A 180 -3.98 17.72 -0.90
N TYR A 181 -3.07 16.79 -1.17
CA TYR A 181 -2.94 15.56 -0.36
C TYR A 181 -2.45 15.84 1.06
N LYS A 182 -1.52 16.78 1.24
CA LYS A 182 -1.06 17.20 2.56
C LYS A 182 -2.23 17.71 3.40
N VAL A 183 -3.02 18.64 2.86
CA VAL A 183 -4.22 19.18 3.53
C VAL A 183 -5.23 18.07 3.84
N ARG A 184 -5.46 17.14 2.92
CA ARG A 184 -6.34 15.97 3.17
C ARG A 184 -5.86 15.16 4.38
N PHE A 185 -4.55 14.94 4.50
CA PHE A 185 -3.97 14.18 5.60
C PHE A 185 -3.83 14.98 6.90
N GLU A 186 -4.18 16.26 6.91
CA GLU A 186 -4.22 17.09 8.13
C GLU A 186 -5.62 17.11 8.78
N ILE A 187 -6.66 16.59 8.10
CA ILE A 187 -8.03 16.54 8.62
C ILE A 187 -8.12 15.57 9.82
N ASP A 188 -8.69 16.00 10.94
CA ASP A 188 -8.81 15.17 12.15
C ASP A 188 -9.52 13.83 11.91
N ALA A 189 -10.60 13.84 11.12
CA ALA A 189 -11.34 12.63 10.76
C ALA A 189 -10.47 11.60 10.01
N PHE A 190 -9.48 12.05 9.22
CA PHE A 190 -8.54 11.15 8.55
C PHE A 190 -7.75 10.29 9.56
N TRP A 191 -7.36 10.90 10.68
CA TRP A 191 -6.63 10.21 11.75
C TRP A 191 -7.56 9.44 12.67
N GLY A 192 -8.68 10.03 13.08
CA GLY A 192 -9.66 9.40 13.97
C GLY A 192 -10.25 8.11 13.42
N GLU A 193 -10.50 8.07 12.10
CA GLU A 193 -10.99 6.88 11.39
C GLU A 193 -9.86 5.97 10.87
N ARG A 194 -8.60 6.27 11.20
CA ARG A 194 -7.40 5.53 10.74
C ARG A 194 -7.33 5.37 9.22
N ARG A 195 -7.78 6.38 8.46
CA ARG A 195 -7.77 6.38 6.98
C ARG A 195 -6.35 6.21 6.42
N TYR A 196 -5.31 6.51 7.19
CA TYR A 196 -3.92 6.22 6.81
C TYR A 196 -3.67 4.73 6.51
N LEU A 197 -4.41 3.78 7.11
CA LEU A 197 -4.31 2.35 6.78
C LEU A 197 -4.85 2.00 5.39
N VAL A 198 -5.72 2.85 4.86
CA VAL A 198 -6.26 2.73 3.50
C VAL A 198 -5.36 3.47 2.52
N TRP A 199 -4.99 4.70 2.84
CA TRP A 199 -4.30 5.63 1.93
C TRP A 199 -2.79 5.42 1.84
N PHE A 200 -2.12 5.06 2.93
CA PHE A 200 -0.66 4.97 2.94
C PHE A 200 -0.20 3.58 2.53
N HIS A 201 0.95 3.54 1.85
CA HIS A 201 1.56 2.29 1.43
C HIS A 201 2.05 1.51 2.66
N GLY A 202 1.49 0.32 2.87
CA GLY A 202 1.71 -0.52 4.06
C GLY A 202 3.17 -0.89 4.31
N LYS A 203 3.99 -1.07 3.26
CA LYS A 203 5.44 -1.30 3.45
C LYS A 203 6.15 -0.10 4.08
N ASP A 204 5.74 1.11 3.73
CA ASP A 204 6.33 2.35 4.27
C ASP A 204 5.93 2.52 5.73
N LEU A 205 4.65 2.23 6.04
CA LEU A 205 4.16 2.16 7.41
C LEU A 205 4.92 1.12 8.24
N LEU A 206 5.11 -0.10 7.71
CA LEU A 206 5.89 -1.14 8.36
C LEU A 206 7.33 -0.70 8.63
N ARG A 207 8.00 -0.03 7.69
CA ARG A 207 9.34 0.51 7.94
C ARG A 207 9.37 1.57 9.02
N SER A 208 8.41 2.49 9.01
CA SER A 208 8.29 3.53 10.03
C SER A 208 8.04 2.88 11.40
N MET A 209 7.14 1.90 11.46
CA MET A 209 6.83 1.11 12.66
C MET A 209 8.02 0.29 13.17
N GLN A 210 8.85 -0.28 12.28
CA GLN A 210 10.02 -1.08 12.67
C GLN A 210 11.00 -0.28 13.53
N ARG A 211 11.08 1.03 13.35
CA ARG A 211 11.93 1.93 14.14
C ARG A 211 11.39 2.15 15.56
N LYS A 212 10.14 1.78 15.83
CA LYS A 212 9.42 2.05 17.07
C LYS A 212 9.12 0.80 17.89
N LEU A 213 9.06 -0.35 17.24
CA LEU A 213 8.78 -1.62 17.90
C LEU A 213 10.08 -2.40 18.15
N PRO A 214 10.20 -3.07 19.31
CA PRO A 214 11.38 -3.86 19.63
C PRO A 214 11.39 -5.22 18.91
N ILE A 215 10.28 -5.61 18.25
CA ILE A 215 10.15 -6.86 17.51
C ILE A 215 10.55 -6.71 16.05
N SER A 216 10.98 -7.81 15.43
CA SER A 216 11.16 -7.89 13.98
C SER A 216 9.80 -7.88 13.27
N LEU A 217 9.50 -6.82 12.54
CA LEU A 217 8.29 -6.74 11.73
C LEU A 217 8.31 -7.68 10.54
N LYS A 218 9.50 -8.10 10.08
CA LYS A 218 9.61 -9.17 9.08
C LYS A 218 9.04 -10.48 9.62
N HIS A 219 9.50 -10.93 10.78
CA HIS A 219 9.00 -12.17 11.40
C HIS A 219 7.54 -12.05 11.81
N PHE A 220 7.12 -10.87 12.28
CA PHE A 220 5.72 -10.56 12.50
C PHE A 220 4.91 -10.75 11.22
N CYS A 221 5.28 -10.14 10.10
CA CYS A 221 4.53 -10.26 8.84
C CYS A 221 4.48 -11.71 8.35
N GLU A 222 5.60 -12.44 8.41
CA GLU A 222 5.64 -13.88 8.07
C GLU A 222 4.64 -14.67 8.91
N TRP A 223 4.60 -14.47 10.23
CA TRP A 223 3.61 -15.11 11.11
C TRP A 223 2.18 -14.61 10.83
N ALA A 224 2.00 -13.31 10.66
CA ALA A 224 0.71 -12.64 10.50
C ALA A 224 -0.03 -13.08 9.23
N THR A 225 0.69 -13.36 8.14
CA THR A 225 0.06 -13.87 6.89
C THR A 225 -0.73 -15.16 7.09
N GLY A 226 -0.32 -16.01 8.03
CA GLY A 226 -1.04 -17.24 8.39
C GLY A 226 -2.08 -17.09 9.50
N ASN A 227 -2.16 -15.92 10.14
CA ASN A 227 -2.98 -15.68 11.34
C ASN A 227 -3.97 -14.51 11.19
N VAL A 228 -3.88 -13.72 10.13
CA VAL A 228 -4.86 -12.69 9.81
C VAL A 228 -6.19 -13.33 9.42
N ASP A 229 -7.29 -12.88 10.02
CA ASP A 229 -8.63 -13.29 9.59
C ASP A 229 -9.09 -12.36 8.47
N TRP A 230 -9.07 -12.86 7.23
CA TRP A 230 -9.54 -12.08 6.08
C TRP A 230 -11.03 -11.71 6.18
N LYS A 231 -11.82 -12.40 7.02
CA LYS A 231 -13.24 -12.11 7.21
C LYS A 231 -13.49 -10.80 7.94
N ASP A 232 -12.49 -10.28 8.64
CA ASP A 232 -12.53 -8.96 9.28
C ASP A 232 -12.31 -7.82 8.26
N HIS A 233 -12.19 -8.14 6.97
CA HIS A 233 -11.91 -7.19 5.90
C HIS A 233 -12.95 -7.31 4.78
N GLU A 234 -13.88 -6.36 4.72
CA GLU A 234 -15.05 -6.39 3.83
C GLU A 234 -14.68 -6.58 2.36
N ASP A 235 -13.61 -5.95 1.88
CA ASP A 235 -13.16 -6.08 0.50
C ASP A 235 -12.53 -7.45 0.18
N LEU A 236 -11.90 -8.10 1.17
CA LEU A 236 -11.45 -9.48 1.03
C LEU A 236 -12.61 -10.48 1.09
N VAL A 237 -13.66 -10.18 1.88
CA VAL A 237 -14.92 -10.95 1.85
C VAL A 237 -15.59 -10.82 0.49
N GLU A 238 -15.63 -9.61 -0.08
CA GLU A 238 -16.12 -9.41 -1.44
C GLU A 238 -15.31 -10.24 -2.44
N LEU A 239 -13.97 -10.23 -2.33
CA LEU A 239 -13.10 -11.03 -3.20
C LEU A 239 -13.45 -12.50 -3.15
N ALA A 240 -13.59 -13.07 -1.95
CA ALA A 240 -13.98 -14.47 -1.78
C ALA A 240 -15.32 -14.77 -2.51
N GLY A 241 -16.27 -13.84 -2.46
CA GLY A 241 -17.52 -13.94 -3.19
C GLY A 241 -17.39 -13.90 -4.72
N LYS A 242 -16.33 -13.29 -5.28
CA LYS A 242 -16.08 -13.27 -6.74
C LYS A 242 -15.49 -14.56 -7.28
N VAL A 243 -14.90 -15.40 -6.42
CA VAL A 243 -14.23 -16.64 -6.83
C VAL A 243 -15.11 -17.88 -6.68
N ASN A 244 -16.32 -17.72 -6.12
CA ASN A 244 -17.31 -18.78 -5.96
C ASN A 244 -18.17 -18.98 -7.20
#